data_AF-R9SL29-F1
#
_entry.id   AF-R9SL29-F1
#
_cell.length_a   1.000
_cell.length_b   1.000
_cell.length_c   1.000
_cell.angle_alpha   90.00
_cell.angle_beta   90.00
_cell.angle_gamma   90.00
#
_symmetry.space_group_name_H-M   'P 1'
#
loop_
_entity.id
_entity.type
_entity.pdbx_description
1 polymer ?
#
loop_
_entity_poly.entity_id
_entity_poly.type
_entity_poly.pdbx_seq_one_letter_code
_entity_poly.pdbx_strand_id
1 'polypeptide(L)'
;MARTKKVGITGRFGARYGRKAKRSVKIIEENMKQKHVCPQCDRPGVKRVAAGIWKCNKCGTVFTGGAYTPETPMAKAAKRNVKNGGN
;
A
#
# COMPACT_ATOMS: atom_id res chain seq x y z
N MET A 1 -5.26 -13.37 -22.20
CA MET A 1 -6.62 -12.79 -22.10
C MET A 1 -6.88 -12.29 -20.69
N ALA A 2 -7.37 -11.06 -20.53
CA ALA A 2 -7.77 -10.53 -19.23
C ALA A 2 -9.08 -11.20 -18.77
N ARG A 3 -9.10 -11.82 -17.59
CA ARG A 3 -10.26 -12.57 -17.07
C ARG A 3 -11.46 -11.68 -16.71
N THR A 4 -11.25 -10.38 -16.49
CA THR A 4 -12.31 -9.44 -16.08
C THR A 4 -12.18 -8.11 -16.81
N LYS A 5 -13.30 -7.52 -17.25
CA LYS A 5 -13.30 -6.20 -17.94
C LYS A 5 -13.09 -5.01 -17.01
N LYS A 6 -13.66 -5.02 -15.80
CA LYS A 6 -13.66 -3.86 -14.88
C LYS A 6 -13.30 -4.18 -13.42
N VAL A 7 -13.76 -5.31 -12.91
CA VAL A 7 -13.75 -5.61 -11.46
C VAL A 7 -12.36 -5.94 -10.91
N GLY A 8 -11.48 -6.58 -11.68
CA GLY A 8 -10.11 -6.89 -11.23
C GLY A 8 -10.09 -7.72 -9.95
N ILE A 9 -9.27 -7.31 -8.97
CA ILE A 9 -9.04 -8.04 -7.71
C ILE A 9 -10.30 -8.26 -6.86
N THR A 10 -11.30 -7.39 -6.98
CA THR A 10 -12.58 -7.51 -6.26
C THR A 10 -13.57 -8.45 -6.97
N GLY A 11 -13.16 -9.07 -8.08
CA GLY A 11 -13.91 -10.13 -8.73
C GLY A 11 -14.22 -11.31 -7.80
N ARG A 12 -13.38 -11.56 -6.77
CA ARG A 12 -13.61 -12.61 -5.75
C ARG A 12 -14.95 -12.48 -5.01
N PHE A 13 -15.51 -11.27 -4.95
CA PHE A 13 -16.76 -11.02 -4.25
C PHE A 13 -18.01 -11.37 -5.08
N GLY A 14 -17.87 -11.52 -6.40
CA GLY A 14 -18.99 -11.79 -7.31
C GLY A 14 -20.04 -10.67 -7.29
N ALA A 15 -21.32 -11.04 -7.29
CA ALA A 15 -22.44 -10.10 -7.27
C ALA A 15 -22.61 -9.34 -5.93
N ARG A 16 -22.00 -9.82 -4.85
CA ARG A 16 -22.19 -9.31 -3.48
C ARG A 16 -21.61 -7.92 -3.25
N TYR A 17 -22.08 -7.27 -2.17
CA TYR A 17 -21.58 -6.02 -1.56
C TYR A 17 -21.72 -4.72 -2.38
N GLY A 18 -22.32 -4.77 -3.57
CA GLY A 18 -22.59 -3.58 -4.38
C GLY A 18 -21.35 -2.93 -5.01
N ARG A 19 -21.57 -2.01 -5.96
CA ARG A 19 -20.49 -1.43 -6.79
C ARG A 19 -19.57 -0.49 -6.01
N LYS A 20 -20.13 0.38 -5.16
CA LYS A 20 -19.38 1.43 -4.45
C LYS A 20 -18.35 0.83 -3.49
N ALA A 21 -18.77 -0.11 -2.64
CA ALA A 21 -17.87 -0.80 -1.72
C ALA A 21 -16.76 -1.55 -2.47
N LYS A 22 -17.10 -2.30 -3.54
CA LYS A 22 -16.10 -2.97 -4.38
C LYS A 22 -15.10 -2.02 -5.02
N ARG A 23 -15.51 -0.80 -5.39
CA ARG A 23 -14.58 0.20 -5.95
C ARG A 23 -13.59 0.68 -4.89
N SER A 24 -14.04 0.97 -3.68
CA SER A 24 -13.16 1.39 -2.59
C SER A 24 -12.17 0.30 -2.20
N VAL A 25 -12.65 -0.94 -2.04
CA VAL A 25 -11.79 -2.09 -1.71
C VAL A 25 -10.78 -2.36 -2.81
N LYS A 26 -11.18 -2.24 -4.08
CA LYS A 26 -10.27 -2.41 -5.23
C LYS A 26 -9.05 -1.49 -5.11
N ILE A 27 -9.28 -0.20 -4.88
CA ILE A 27 -8.21 0.81 -4.76
C ILE A 27 -7.28 0.46 -3.59
N ILE A 28 -7.85 0.10 -2.43
CA ILE A 28 -7.08 -0.25 -1.23
C ILE A 28 -6.22 -1.49 -1.48
N GLU A 29 -6.79 -2.55 -2.07
CA GLU A 29 -6.07 -3.81 -2.28
C GLU A 29 -5.03 -3.72 -3.40
N GLU A 30 -5.29 -2.95 -4.46
CA GLU A 30 -4.32 -2.69 -5.53
C GLU A 30 -3.10 -1.96 -4.97
N ASN A 31 -3.30 -0.87 -4.22
CA ASN A 31 -2.22 -0.13 -3.58
C ASN A 31 -1.47 -0.99 -2.56
N MET A 32 -2.17 -1.79 -1.78
CA MET A 32 -1.56 -2.65 -0.76
C MET A 32 -0.68 -3.76 -1.36
N LYS A 33 -1.09 -4.34 -2.50
CA LYS A 33 -0.36 -5.44 -3.16
C LYS A 33 0.70 -4.95 -4.15
N GLN A 34 0.71 -3.66 -4.48
CA GLN A 34 1.75 -3.07 -5.31
C GLN A 34 3.13 -3.26 -4.67
N LYS A 35 4.15 -3.47 -5.50
CA LYS A 35 5.55 -3.48 -5.04
C LYS A 35 5.99 -2.04 -4.78
N HIS A 36 6.13 -1.67 -3.52
CA HIS A 36 6.60 -0.35 -3.14
C HIS A 36 8.13 -0.28 -3.13
N VAL A 37 8.64 0.96 -3.28
CA VAL A 37 10.07 1.27 -3.20
C VAL A 37 10.51 1.20 -1.75
N CYS A 38 11.64 0.53 -1.51
CA CYS A 38 12.21 0.43 -0.17
C CYS A 38 12.95 1.72 0.19
N PRO A 39 12.72 2.30 1.39
CA PRO A 39 13.42 3.51 1.82
C PRO A 39 14.92 3.31 2.11
N GLN A 40 15.39 2.07 2.19
CA GLN A 40 16.78 1.75 2.54
C GLN A 40 17.64 1.37 1.32
N CYS A 41 17.06 0.69 0.34
CA CYS A 41 17.81 0.17 -0.81
C CYS A 41 17.26 0.63 -2.17
N ASP A 42 16.27 1.53 -2.18
CA ASP A 42 15.63 2.17 -3.34
C ASP A 42 15.11 1.24 -4.44
N ARG A 43 14.99 -0.06 -4.14
CA ARG A 43 14.49 -1.07 -5.08
C ARG A 43 13.01 -1.35 -4.84
N PRO A 44 12.21 -1.59 -5.90
CA PRO A 44 10.84 -2.04 -5.76
C PRO A 44 10.84 -3.50 -5.26
N GLY A 45 10.41 -3.70 -4.03
CA GLY A 45 10.49 -5.02 -3.40
C GLY A 45 9.84 -5.14 -2.03
N VAL A 46 9.20 -4.06 -1.58
CA VAL A 46 8.49 -4.04 -0.30
C VAL A 46 7.15 -4.76 -0.43
N LYS A 47 6.86 -5.65 0.51
CA LYS A 47 5.57 -6.33 0.68
C LYS A 47 5.05 -6.13 2.10
N ARG A 48 3.73 -6.12 2.25
CA ARG A 48 3.07 -6.09 3.55
C ARG A 48 3.19 -7.45 4.23
N VAL A 49 3.61 -7.47 5.50
CA VAL A 49 3.63 -8.68 6.34
C VAL A 49 2.39 -8.72 7.23
N ALA A 50 2.10 -7.61 7.91
CA ALA A 50 0.93 -7.44 8.78
C ALA A 50 0.37 -6.02 8.65
N ALA A 51 -0.67 -5.67 9.41
CA ALA A 51 -1.11 -4.27 9.49
C ALA A 51 0.02 -3.39 10.05
N GLY A 52 0.44 -2.38 9.28
CA GLY A 52 1.51 -1.47 9.67
C GLY A 52 2.93 -2.03 9.58
N ILE A 53 3.12 -3.32 9.28
CA ILE A 53 4.45 -3.95 9.18
C ILE A 53 4.75 -4.29 7.72
N TRP A 54 5.86 -3.74 7.22
CA TRP A 54 6.32 -3.88 5.84
C TRP A 54 7.72 -4.46 5.81
N LYS A 55 7.98 -5.38 4.87
CA LYS A 55 9.28 -6.03 4.69
C LYS A 55 9.76 -5.90 3.26
N CYS A 56 11.01 -5.48 3.09
CA CYS A 56 11.68 -5.52 1.80
C CYS A 56 12.25 -6.91 1.54
N ASN A 57 11.88 -7.52 0.43
CA ASN A 57 12.44 -8.82 0.05
C ASN A 57 13.85 -8.73 -0.56
N LYS A 58 14.34 -7.52 -0.87
CA LYS A 58 15.65 -7.31 -1.48
C LYS A 58 16.76 -7.14 -0.44
N CYS A 59 16.54 -6.29 0.57
CA CYS A 59 17.51 -6.03 1.63
C CYS A 59 17.12 -6.63 2.99
N GLY A 60 15.94 -7.25 3.11
CA GLY A 60 15.47 -7.87 4.36
C GLY A 60 14.92 -6.89 5.40
N THR A 61 15.09 -5.58 5.21
CA THR A 61 14.65 -4.56 6.17
C THR A 61 13.14 -4.64 6.44
N VAL A 62 12.79 -4.67 7.72
CA VAL A 62 11.41 -4.56 8.21
C VAL A 62 11.22 -3.16 8.78
N PHE A 63 10.13 -2.50 8.42
CA PHE A 63 9.83 -1.14 8.87
C PHE A 63 8.33 -0.95 9.13
N THR A 64 8.01 0.06 9.92
CA THR A 64 6.64 0.44 10.25
C THR A 64 6.11 1.46 9.23
N GLY A 65 4.81 1.36 8.93
CA GLY A 65 4.14 2.21 7.96
C GLY A 65 2.64 2.24 8.18
N GLY A 66 1.89 2.70 7.17
CA GLY A 66 0.43 2.65 7.21
C GLY A 66 -0.13 1.23 7.10
N ALA A 67 -1.43 1.10 7.41
CA ALA A 67 -2.12 -0.19 7.35
C ALA A 67 -2.20 -0.78 5.92
N TYR A 68 -2.41 0.08 4.92
CA TYR A 68 -2.60 -0.32 3.51
C TYR A 68 -1.54 0.25 2.56
N THR A 69 -0.81 1.29 2.97
CA THR A 69 0.31 1.87 2.22
C THR A 69 1.52 2.03 3.14
N PRO A 70 2.76 1.85 2.65
CA PRO A 70 3.96 1.95 3.48
C PRO A 70 4.20 3.37 4.01
N GLU A 71 3.90 4.40 3.21
CA GLU A 71 3.89 5.79 3.67
C GLU A 71 2.47 6.35 3.57
N THR A 72 2.02 7.02 4.64
CA THR A 72 0.72 7.72 4.66
C THR A 72 0.93 9.21 4.36
N PRO A 73 -0.06 9.91 3.79
CA PRO A 73 0.03 11.34 3.56
C PRO A 73 0.31 12.14 4.85
N MET A 74 -0.28 11.72 5.96
CA MET A 74 -0.06 12.32 7.27
C MET A 74 1.38 12.11 7.75
N ALA A 75 1.95 10.91 7.61
CA ALA A 75 3.35 10.67 7.94
C ALA A 75 4.30 11.52 7.09
N LYS A 76 4.00 11.68 5.79
CA LYS A 76 4.77 12.54 4.90
C LYS A 76 4.68 14.03 5.29
N ALA A 77 3.52 14.50 5.73
CA ALA A 77 3.37 15.85 6.28
C ALA A 77 4.14 16.02 7.60
N ALA A 78 4.01 15.09 8.54
CA ALA A 78 4.72 15.12 9.82
C ALA A 78 6.25 15.17 9.63
N LYS A 79 6.81 14.31 8.76
CA LYS A 79 8.24 14.31 8.42
C LYS A 79 8.72 15.67 7.89
N ARG A 80 7.92 16.33 7.05
CA ARG A 80 8.23 17.67 6.53
C ARG A 80 8.21 18.73 7.63
N ASN A 81 7.21 18.70 8.50
CA ASN A 81 7.10 19.65 9.60
C ASN A 81 8.26 19.53 10.58
N VAL A 82 8.64 18.30 10.96
CA VAL A 82 9.80 18.06 11.82
C VAL A 82 11.09 18.55 11.17
N LYS A 83 11.25 18.34 9.85
CA LYS A 83 12.42 18.83 9.11
C LYS A 83 12.50 20.36 9.05
N ASN A 84 11.37 21.04 8.92
CA ASN A 84 11.32 22.50 8.73
C ASN A 84 11.27 23.29 10.06
N GLY A 85 10.69 22.72 11.11
CA GLY A 85 10.53 23.37 12.42
C GLY A 85 11.67 23.11 13.40
N GLY A 86 12.79 22.54 12.93
CA GLY A 86 14.01 22.31 13.70
C GLY A 86 15.03 23.45 13.59
N ASN A 87 14.54 24.70 13.49
CA ASN A 87 15.31 25.91 13.79
C ASN A 87 14.77 26.50 15.09
#